data_AF-C7SI66-F1
#
_entry.id   AF-C7SI66-F1
#
_cell.length_a   1.000
_cell.length_b   1.000
_cell.length_c   1.000
_cell.angle_alpha   90.00
_cell.angle_beta   90.00
_cell.angle_gamma   90.00
#
_symmetry.space_group_name_H-M   'P 1'
#
loop_
_entity.id
_entity.type
_entity.pdbx_description
1 polymer ?
#
loop_
_entity_poly.entity_id
_entity_poly.type
_entity_poly.pdbx_seq_one_letter_code
_entity_poly.pdbx_strand_id
1 'polypeptide(L)' 'TSKTTVTGVEMFRKLLDYAEAGDNIGALLRGVAREDVQRGQVLAAPGSITPHTKFKADVYVLSKDEGGRH' A
#
# COMPACT_ATOMS: atom_id res chain seq x y z
N THR A 1 12.68 5.49 -4.30
CA THR A 1 11.22 5.76 -4.26
C THR A 1 10.88 6.68 -5.41
N SER A 2 9.67 6.58 -5.94
CA SER A 2 9.19 7.44 -7.03
C SER A 2 8.23 8.49 -6.48
N LYS A 3 8.28 9.71 -7.00
CA LYS A 3 7.37 10.80 -6.60
C LYS A 3 6.30 10.96 -7.66
N THR A 4 5.07 11.21 -7.23
CA THR A 4 3.94 11.56 -8.10
C THR A 4 2.98 12.47 -7.32
N THR A 5 1.95 12.95 -7.99
CA THR A 5 0.87 13.76 -7.42
C THR A 5 -0.43 13.00 -7.57
N VAL A 6 -1.18 12.84 -6.48
CA VAL A 6 -2.56 12.36 -6.53
C VAL A 6 -3.43 13.47 -7.11
N THR A 7 -4.15 13.17 -8.19
CA THR A 7 -5.02 14.15 -8.88
C THR A 7 -6.50 13.89 -8.69
N GLY A 8 -6.85 12.77 -8.06
CA GLY A 8 -8.22 12.43 -7.73
C GLY A 8 -8.28 11.24 -6.79
N VAL A 9 -9.37 11.17 -6.03
CA VAL A 9 -9.68 10.08 -5.12
C VAL A 9 -11.09 9.62 -5.43
N GLU A 10 -11.29 8.31 -5.53
CA GLU A 10 -12.60 7.73 -5.82
C GLU A 10 -12.92 6.54 -4.93
N MET A 11 -14.21 6.34 -4.68
CA MET A 11 -14.74 5.16 -4.01
C MET A 11 -16.01 4.71 -4.75
N PHE A 12 -16.06 3.43 -5.17
CA PHE A 12 -17.21 2.85 -5.88
C PHE A 12 -17.78 3.74 -7.01
N ARG A 13 -16.90 4.22 -7.91
CA ARG A 13 -17.24 5.12 -9.05
C ARG A 13 -17.80 6.49 -8.65
N LYS A 14 -17.60 6.92 -7.40
CA LYS A 14 -17.89 8.28 -6.93
C LYS A 14 -16.58 9.00 -6.65
N LEU A 15 -16.45 10.22 -7.14
CA LEU A 15 -15.35 11.10 -6.79
C LEU A 15 -15.54 11.58 -5.34
N LEU A 16 -14.43 11.64 -4.62
CA LEU A 16 -14.37 12.17 -3.25
C LEU A 16 -13.46 13.39 -3.23
N ASP A 17 -13.82 14.40 -2.44
CA ASP A 17 -12.97 15.57 -2.23
C ASP A 17 -11.80 15.26 -1.29
N TYR A 18 -12.02 14.33 -0.36
CA TYR A 18 -11.02 13.83 0.59
C TYR A 18 -11.31 12.36 0.94
N ALA A 19 -10.30 11.67 1.47
CA ALA A 19 -10.45 10.35 2.06
C ALA A 19 -9.72 10.31 3.41
N GLU A 20 -10.19 9.44 4.29
CA GLU A 20 -9.67 9.26 5.65
C GLU A 20 -9.13 7.84 5.87
N ALA A 21 -8.47 7.65 7.01
CA ALA A 21 -7.98 6.34 7.39
C ALA A 21 -9.13 5.34 7.55
N GLY A 22 -9.08 4.22 6.80
CA GLY A 22 -10.11 3.19 6.78
C GLY A 22 -10.89 3.12 5.48
N ASP A 23 -10.84 4.16 4.65
CA ASP A 23 -11.53 4.18 3.36
C ASP A 23 -10.87 3.24 2.34
N ASN A 24 -11.70 2.48 1.62
CA ASN A 24 -11.25 1.68 0.47
C ASN A 24 -11.41 2.52 -0.81
N ILE A 25 -10.29 3.06 -1.31
CA ILE A 25 -10.27 4.05 -2.38
C ILE A 25 -9.39 3.65 -3.57
N GLY A 26 -9.70 4.23 -4.73
CA GLY A 26 -8.77 4.40 -5.83
C GLY A 26 -8.13 5.79 -5.77
N ALA A 27 -6.81 5.86 -5.97
CA ALA A 27 -6.08 7.12 -6.09
C ALA A 27 -5.53 7.27 -7.52
N LEU A 28 -5.91 8.35 -8.20
CA LEU A 28 -5.43 8.64 -9.54
C LEU A 28 -4.06 9.31 -9.45
N LEU A 29 -3.03 8.67 -10.01
CA LEU A 29 -1.64 9.14 -9.96
C LEU A 29 -1.24 9.81 -11.28
N ARG A 30 -0.74 11.04 -11.20
CA ARG A 30 -0.32 11.79 -12.38
C ARG A 30 0.88 11.12 -13.06
N GLY A 31 0.70 10.77 -14.33
CA GLY A 31 1.79 10.32 -15.22
C GLY A 31 2.40 8.99 -14.83
N VAL A 32 1.67 8.14 -14.11
CA VAL A 32 2.12 6.81 -13.71
C VAL A 32 1.31 5.78 -14.50
N ALA A 33 1.99 4.94 -15.28
CA ALA A 33 1.33 3.87 -16.02
C ALA A 33 1.05 2.68 -15.10
N ARG A 34 0.19 1.76 -15.54
CA ARG A 34 -0.20 0.59 -14.73
C ARG A 34 0.99 -0.32 -14.46
N GLU A 35 1.88 -0.45 -15.44
CA GLU A 35 3.12 -1.22 -15.40
C GLU A 35 4.18 -0.63 -14.46
N ASP A 36 4.08 0.66 -14.12
CA ASP A 36 5.01 1.34 -13.20
C ASP A 36 4.67 1.11 -11.72
N VAL A 37 3.51 0.50 -11.43
CA VAL A 37 3.03 0.22 -10.07
C VAL A 37 2.78 -1.27 -9.91
N GLN A 38 3.27 -1.83 -8.81
CA GLN A 38 3.09 -3.23 -8.47
C GLN A 38 2.41 -3.40 -7.12
N ARG A 39 1.62 -4.47 -6.99
CA ARG A 39 1.01 -4.86 -5.72
C ARG A 39 2.11 -5.08 -4.67
N GLY A 40 1.91 -4.51 -3.48
CA GLY A 40 2.88 -4.53 -2.38
C GLY A 40 3.64 -3.21 -2.20
N GLN A 41 3.61 -2.30 -3.18
CA GLN A 41 4.02 -0.92 -2.96
C GLN A 41 2.98 -0.15 -2.12
N VAL A 42 3.42 0.96 -1.53
CA VAL A 42 2.58 1.85 -0.71
C VAL A 42 2.67 3.29 -1.21
N LEU A 43 1.54 4.00 -1.17
CA LEU A 43 1.51 5.47 -1.24
C LEU A 43 1.75 6.02 0.17
N ALA A 44 2.68 6.97 0.30
CA ALA A 44 3.04 7.55 1.58
C ALA A 44 3.36 9.03 1.40
N ALA A 45 3.20 9.81 2.47
CA ALA A 45 3.63 11.20 2.49
C ALA A 45 5.14 11.28 2.16
N PRO A 46 5.59 12.25 1.34
CA PRO A 46 7.00 12.34 0.96
C PRO A 46 7.92 12.38 2.18
N GLY A 47 8.85 11.41 2.24
CA GLY A 47 9.85 11.32 3.31
C GLY A 47 9.35 10.69 4.62
N SER A 48 8.08 10.31 4.73
CA SER A 48 7.55 9.71 5.98
C SER A 48 7.96 8.25 6.18
N ILE A 49 8.38 7.55 5.13
CA ILE A 49 8.84 6.16 5.18
C ILE A 49 9.93 5.90 4.16
N THR A 50 10.88 5.04 4.52
CA THR A 50 11.94 4.53 3.65
C THR A 50 11.84 3.02 3.51
N PRO A 51 12.10 2.43 2.33
CA PRO A 51 12.11 0.99 2.17
C PRO A 51 13.34 0.37 2.84
N HIS A 52 13.16 -0.79 3.48
CA HIS A 52 14.22 -1.54 4.13
C HIS A 52 14.16 -3.01 3.70
N THR A 53 15.33 -3.67 3.64
CA THR A 53 15.44 -5.07 3.22
C THR A 53 15.93 -6.01 4.32
N LYS A 54 16.41 -5.46 5.44
CA LYS A 54 16.89 -6.22 6.60
C LYS A 54 16.27 -5.66 7.86
N PHE A 55 15.73 -6.53 8.69
CA PHE A 55 15.14 -6.20 9.98
C PHE A 55 15.23 -7.41 10.91
N LYS A 56 15.06 -7.17 12.21
CA LYS A 56 14.86 -8.22 13.21
C LYS A 56 13.37 -8.28 13.54
N ALA A 57 12.85 -9.47 13.78
CA ALA A 57 11.47 -9.68 14.16
C ALA A 57 11.35 -10.89 15.10
N ASP A 58 10.40 -10.80 16.01
CA ASP A 58 9.91 -11.94 16.76
C ASP A 58 8.80 -12.62 15.95
N VAL A 59 8.87 -13.94 15.83
CA VAL A 59 7.97 -14.72 14.96
C VAL A 59 7.39 -15.89 15.75
N TYR A 60 6.07 -16.04 15.69
CA TYR A 60 5.37 -17.25 16.14
C TYR A 60 5.24 -18.24 14.99
N VAL A 61 5.71 -19.47 15.19
CA VAL A 61 5.64 -20.54 14.20
C VAL A 61 4.46 -21.44 14.54
N LEU A 62 3.48 -21.51 13.63
CA LEU A 62 2.29 -22.33 13.81
C LEU A 62 2.66 -23.81 13.91
N SER A 63 2.04 -24.51 14.86
CA SER A 63 2.08 -25.98 14.95
C SER A 63 1.31 -26.64 13.81
N LYS A 64 1.49 -27.94 13.61
CA LYS A 64 0.76 -28.72 12.62
C LYS A 64 -0.76 -28.66 12.83
N ASP A 65 -1.22 -28.72 14.08
CA ASP A 65 -2.64 -28.72 14.42
C ASP A 65 -3.29 -27.34 14.15
N GLU A 66 -2.49 -26.27 14.17
CA GLU A 66 -2.87 -24.92 13.73
C GLU A 66 -2.77 -24.73 12.20
N GLY A 67 -2.49 -25.79 11.44
CA GLY A 67 -2.31 -25.73 9.98
C GLY A 67 -0.93 -25.23 9.55
N GLY A 68 0.05 -25.25 10.46
CA GLY A 68 1.44 -24.94 10.20
C GLY A 68 2.14 -25.98 9.30
N ARG A 69 3.43 -25.74 9.05
CA ARG A 69 4.25 -26.65 8.23
C ARG A 69 4.40 -27.99 8.97
N HIS A 70 4.35 -29.10 8.20
CA HIS A 70 4.59 -30.45 8.72
C HIS A 70 6.08 -30.72 8.90
#